data_AF-A0A962VE37-F1
#
_entry.id   AF-A0A962VE37-F1
#
_cell.length_a   1.000
_cell.length_b   1.000
_cell.length_c   1.000
_cell.angle_alpha   90.00
_cell.angle_beta   90.00
_cell.angle_gamma   90.00
#
_symmetry.space_group_name_H-M   'P 1'
#
loop_
_entity.id
_entity.type
_entity.pdbx_description
1 polymer ?
#
loop_
_entity_poly.entity_id
_entity_poly.type
_entity_poly.pdbx_seq_one_letter_code
_entity_poly.pdbx_strand_id
1 'polypeptide(L)'
;MITHKFLVVIETQRVKDYLFASPVLRETRGASLLLDELNRQDTERILKQCSGFKKIYLGGGSGRILFEERSVAQNFANQIRSQYQHKTFNARVSVEVVPRDDNESIPAWMARGVGESQKNKLGRIDAIPIIAGRWLRPCSSCGQLIAETDKSIIYYDNGRDAEPTDTHYLCASCYSKRDSIRRFYRHIKRNKGRYDPIS
;
A
#
# COMPACT_ATOMS: atom_id res chain seq x y z
N MET A 1 -18.09 28.05 -15.35
CA MET A 1 -16.61 28.04 -15.27
C MET A 1 -16.16 26.66 -14.83
N ILE A 2 -15.11 26.11 -15.43
CA ILE A 2 -14.52 24.84 -14.98
C ILE A 2 -13.69 25.15 -13.73
N THR A 3 -14.24 24.84 -12.56
CA THR A 3 -13.58 25.18 -11.29
C THR A 3 -12.41 24.25 -10.96
N HIS A 4 -12.44 23.02 -11.47
CA HIS A 4 -11.43 22.00 -11.18
C HIS A 4 -10.34 21.97 -12.25
N LYS A 5 -9.13 22.41 -11.88
CA LYS A 5 -7.98 22.57 -12.77
C LYS A 5 -6.84 21.58 -12.50
N PHE A 6 -6.98 20.71 -11.50
CA PHE A 6 -5.94 19.75 -11.13
C PHE A 6 -6.50 18.34 -11.10
N LEU A 7 -5.87 17.42 -11.82
CA LEU A 7 -6.22 16.01 -11.86
C LEU A 7 -5.19 15.24 -11.05
N VAL A 8 -5.65 14.54 -10.02
CA VAL A 8 -4.85 13.56 -9.31
C VAL A 8 -5.07 12.19 -9.92
N VAL A 9 -3.99 11.56 -10.39
CA VAL A 9 -3.97 10.19 -10.92
C VAL A 9 -3.24 9.30 -9.93
N ILE A 10 -3.95 8.34 -9.35
CA ILE A 10 -3.41 7.33 -8.42
C ILE A 10 -3.30 6.00 -9.16
N GLU A 11 -2.15 5.34 -9.07
CA GLU A 11 -1.94 3.97 -9.56
C GLU A 11 -1.01 3.18 -8.62
N THR A 12 -1.52 2.10 -8.03
CA THR A 12 -0.70 1.11 -7.33
C THR A 12 0.17 0.37 -8.36
N GLN A 13 1.47 0.34 -8.12
CA GLN A 13 2.44 -0.25 -9.03
C GLN A 13 2.94 -1.59 -8.51
N ARG A 14 3.35 -2.47 -9.43
CA ARG A 14 4.04 -3.74 -9.12
C ARG A 14 3.31 -4.58 -8.05
N VAL A 15 1.98 -4.63 -8.14
CA VAL A 15 1.12 -5.33 -7.15
C VAL A 15 1.56 -6.78 -6.97
N LYS A 16 1.84 -7.50 -8.06
CA LYS A 16 2.31 -8.90 -8.01
C LYS A 16 3.62 -9.01 -7.24
N ASP A 17 4.59 -8.16 -7.52
CA ASP A 17 5.90 -8.19 -6.87
C ASP A 17 5.76 -7.95 -5.36
N TYR A 18 4.88 -7.04 -4.94
CA TYR A 18 4.61 -6.84 -3.52
C TYR A 18 3.87 -8.02 -2.87
N LEU A 19 2.84 -8.56 -3.52
CA LEU A 19 2.03 -9.68 -3.00
C LEU A 19 2.84 -10.97 -2.86
N PHE A 20 3.70 -11.25 -3.85
CA PHE A 20 4.46 -12.49 -3.97
C PHE A 20 5.95 -12.32 -3.63
N ALA A 21 6.32 -11.22 -2.96
CA ALA A 21 7.68 -11.03 -2.43
C ALA A 21 8.10 -12.13 -1.43
N SER A 22 7.14 -12.85 -0.84
CA SER A 22 7.37 -13.99 0.04
C SER A 22 6.58 -15.20 -0.46
N PRO A 23 7.13 -16.42 -0.36
CA PRO A 23 6.41 -17.66 -0.65
C PRO A 23 5.38 -18.03 0.44
N VAL A 24 5.36 -17.32 1.57
CA VAL A 24 4.49 -17.64 2.71
C VAL A 24 3.05 -17.14 2.43
N LEU A 25 2.11 -18.07 2.21
CA LEU A 25 0.72 -17.75 1.87
C LEU A 25 0.03 -16.78 2.85
N ARG A 26 0.34 -16.89 4.15
CA ARG A 26 -0.19 -15.98 5.18
C ARG A 26 0.23 -14.53 4.92
N GLU A 27 1.43 -14.31 4.39
CA GLU A 27 1.95 -12.99 4.06
C GLU A 27 1.38 -12.47 2.74
N THR A 28 1.14 -13.33 1.75
CA THR A 28 0.40 -12.95 0.53
C THR A 28 -1.01 -12.44 0.88
N ARG A 29 -1.72 -13.15 1.78
CA ARG A 29 -3.02 -12.71 2.29
C ARG A 29 -2.93 -11.38 3.04
N GLY A 30 -1.95 -11.24 3.93
CA GLY A 30 -1.70 -10.00 4.66
C GLY A 30 -1.36 -8.81 3.75
N ALA A 31 -0.56 -9.04 2.70
CA ALA A 31 -0.24 -8.05 1.68
C ALA A 31 -1.49 -7.60 0.93
N SER A 32 -2.36 -8.54 0.55
CA SER A 32 -3.63 -8.23 -0.10
C SER A 32 -4.53 -7.38 0.80
N LEU A 33 -4.63 -7.71 2.09
CA LEU A 33 -5.40 -6.94 3.07
C LEU A 33 -4.86 -5.51 3.21
N LEU A 34 -3.55 -5.34 3.32
CA LEU A 34 -2.92 -4.01 3.40
C LEU A 34 -3.20 -3.17 2.16
N LEU A 35 -3.08 -3.75 0.96
CA LEU A 35 -3.37 -3.03 -0.27
C LEU A 35 -4.85 -2.67 -0.41
N ASP A 36 -5.75 -3.56 0.01
CA ASP A 36 -7.19 -3.26 -0.01
C ASP A 36 -7.55 -2.14 0.98
N GLU A 37 -7.02 -2.20 2.21
CA GLU A 37 -7.19 -1.16 3.23
C GLU A 37 -6.70 0.20 2.72
N LEU A 38 -5.49 0.26 2.16
CA LEU A 38 -4.91 1.48 1.60
C LEU A 38 -5.77 2.06 0.46
N ASN A 39 -6.16 1.21 -0.48
CA ASN A 39 -6.85 1.64 -1.69
C ASN A 39 -8.30 2.03 -1.46
N ARG A 40 -9.01 1.31 -0.60
CA ARG A 40 -10.45 1.51 -0.41
C ARG A 40 -10.76 2.35 0.82
N GLN A 41 -10.05 2.14 1.92
CA GLN A 41 -10.39 2.75 3.20
C GLN A 41 -9.56 4.00 3.47
N ASP A 42 -8.23 3.90 3.42
CA ASP A 42 -7.37 5.06 3.73
C ASP A 42 -7.48 6.15 2.67
N THR A 43 -7.49 5.78 1.39
CA THR A 43 -7.59 6.77 0.31
C THR A 43 -8.91 7.55 0.39
N GLU A 44 -10.03 6.86 0.64
CA GLU A 44 -11.34 7.50 0.81
C GLU A 44 -11.38 8.35 2.10
N ARG A 45 -10.77 7.88 3.18
CA ARG A 45 -10.67 8.62 4.45
C ARG A 45 -9.88 9.93 4.29
N ILE A 46 -8.74 9.89 3.61
CA ILE A 46 -7.93 11.09 3.32
C ILE A 46 -8.68 12.03 2.38
N LEU A 47 -9.33 11.48 1.35
CA LEU A 47 -10.10 12.30 0.40
C LEU A 47 -11.23 13.08 1.09
N LYS A 48 -11.92 12.45 2.06
CA LYS A 48 -12.99 13.09 2.85
C LYS A 48 -12.51 14.27 3.71
N GLN A 49 -11.20 14.40 3.94
CA GLN A 49 -10.62 15.54 4.66
C GLN A 49 -10.29 16.72 3.74
N CYS A 50 -10.42 16.56 2.43
CA CYS A 50 -10.19 17.61 1.44
C CYS A 50 -11.50 18.33 1.08
N SER A 51 -11.39 19.60 0.72
CA SER A 51 -12.46 20.40 0.11
C SER A 51 -12.20 20.61 -1.38
N GLY A 52 -13.20 21.07 -2.13
CA GLY A 52 -13.03 21.45 -3.55
C GLY A 52 -12.57 20.30 -4.45
N PHE A 53 -13.10 19.09 -4.21
CA PHE A 53 -12.77 17.91 -5.02
C PHE A 53 -14.00 17.33 -5.72
N LYS A 54 -13.76 16.69 -6.86
CA LYS A 54 -14.72 15.86 -7.58
C LYS A 54 -14.11 14.51 -7.90
N LYS A 55 -14.62 13.47 -7.25
CA LYS A 55 -14.22 12.07 -7.50
C LYS A 55 -14.80 11.61 -8.84
N ILE A 56 -13.94 11.25 -9.79
CA ILE A 56 -14.36 10.62 -11.05
C ILE A 56 -14.53 9.12 -10.82
N TYR A 57 -13.48 8.47 -10.31
CA TYR A 57 -13.59 7.12 -9.78
C TYR A 57 -12.41 6.84 -8.81
N LEU A 58 -12.61 5.85 -7.93
CA LEU A 58 -11.58 5.31 -7.04
C LEU A 58 -11.85 3.82 -6.83
N GLY A 59 -10.89 2.95 -7.17
CA GLY A 59 -11.04 1.51 -7.03
C GLY A 59 -9.93 0.69 -7.68
N GLY A 60 -9.76 -0.56 -7.22
CA GLY A 60 -8.85 -1.53 -7.84
C GLY A 60 -7.37 -1.13 -7.83
N GLY A 61 -6.95 -0.28 -6.89
CA GLY A 61 -5.59 0.26 -6.88
C GLY A 61 -5.38 1.45 -7.82
N SER A 62 -6.45 2.07 -8.30
CA SER A 62 -6.36 3.25 -9.17
C SER A 62 -7.42 4.29 -8.82
N GLY A 63 -7.15 5.56 -9.10
CA GLY A 63 -8.10 6.64 -8.81
C GLY A 63 -7.86 7.87 -9.66
N ARG A 64 -8.93 8.53 -10.09
CA ARG A 64 -8.92 9.80 -10.85
C ARG A 64 -9.79 10.78 -10.07
N ILE A 65 -9.18 11.84 -9.55
CA ILE A 65 -9.86 12.82 -8.68
C ILE A 65 -9.50 14.21 -9.17
N LEU A 66 -10.51 15.06 -9.36
CA LEU A 66 -10.31 16.45 -9.73
C LEU A 66 -10.27 17.33 -8.48
N PHE A 67 -9.46 18.38 -8.50
CA PHE A 67 -9.37 19.41 -7.47
C PHE A 67 -9.39 20.82 -8.07
N GLU A 68 -9.95 21.76 -7.32
CA GLU A 68 -9.95 23.19 -7.64
C GLU A 68 -8.60 23.84 -7.33
N GLU A 69 -8.00 23.47 -6.19
CA GLU A 69 -6.76 24.07 -5.71
C GLU A 69 -5.57 23.10 -5.79
N ARG A 70 -4.42 23.60 -6.27
CA ARG A 70 -3.18 22.81 -6.40
C ARG A 70 -2.65 22.34 -5.06
N SER A 71 -2.69 23.20 -4.04
CA SER A 71 -2.12 22.92 -2.71
C SER A 71 -2.83 21.72 -2.06
N VAL A 72 -4.17 21.68 -2.15
CA VAL A 72 -5.02 20.60 -1.65
C VAL A 72 -4.73 19.30 -2.40
N ALA A 73 -4.66 19.35 -3.74
CA ALA A 73 -4.32 18.20 -4.57
C ALA A 73 -2.94 17.61 -4.21
N GLN A 74 -1.94 18.49 -4.00
CA GLN A 74 -0.59 18.08 -3.63
C GLN A 74 -0.52 17.52 -2.21
N ASN A 75 -1.23 18.12 -1.26
CA ASN A 75 -1.31 17.61 0.11
C ASN A 75 -1.96 16.22 0.14
N PHE A 76 -3.08 16.05 -0.56
CA PHE A 76 -3.73 14.75 -0.75
C PHE A 76 -2.74 13.73 -1.35
N ALA A 77 -2.04 14.09 -2.44
CA ALA A 77 -1.07 13.21 -3.07
C ALA A 77 0.07 12.78 -2.11
N ASN A 78 0.61 13.72 -1.33
CA ASN A 78 1.66 13.46 -0.36
C ASN A 78 1.19 12.55 0.77
N GLN A 79 -0.02 12.76 1.28
CA GLN A 79 -0.60 11.89 2.32
C GLN A 79 -0.80 10.46 1.83
N ILE A 80 -1.28 10.26 0.60
CA ILE A 80 -1.40 8.91 0.01
C ILE A 80 -0.03 8.23 -0.10
N ARG A 81 0.98 8.92 -0.65
CA ARG A 81 2.34 8.37 -0.76
C ARG A 81 2.91 8.00 0.62
N SER A 82 2.74 8.87 1.61
CA SER A 82 3.17 8.65 2.99
C SER A 82 2.48 7.44 3.62
N GLN A 83 1.15 7.30 3.49
CA GLN A 83 0.43 6.14 4.01
C GLN A 83 0.93 4.82 3.39
N TYR A 84 1.13 4.82 2.07
CA TYR A 84 1.69 3.66 1.37
C TYR A 84 3.07 3.27 1.92
N GLN A 85 3.97 4.25 2.07
CA GLN A 85 5.30 4.03 2.62
C GLN A 85 5.25 3.52 4.06
N HIS A 86 4.45 4.13 4.94
CA HIS A 86 4.38 3.75 6.35
C HIS A 86 3.74 2.39 6.59
N LYS A 87 2.68 2.04 5.84
CA LYS A 87 1.97 0.77 6.05
C LYS A 87 2.66 -0.42 5.37
N THR A 88 3.25 -0.22 4.19
CA THR A 88 3.78 -1.32 3.37
C THR A 88 5.28 -1.41 3.33
N PHE A 89 5.98 -0.30 3.62
CA PHE A 89 7.43 -0.12 3.54
C PHE A 89 8.04 -0.22 2.14
N ASN A 90 7.51 -1.08 1.26
CA ASN A 90 8.05 -1.32 -0.07
C ASN A 90 7.00 -1.51 -1.19
N ALA A 91 5.69 -1.37 -0.91
CA ALA A 91 4.72 -1.28 -1.99
C ALA A 91 4.86 0.08 -2.68
N ARG A 92 4.62 0.11 -3.99
CA ARG A 92 4.76 1.31 -4.79
C ARG A 92 3.40 1.86 -5.20
N VAL A 93 3.29 3.18 -5.18
CA VAL A 93 2.15 3.93 -5.70
C VAL A 93 2.68 5.13 -6.48
N SER A 94 2.14 5.37 -7.67
CA SER A 94 2.27 6.66 -8.36
C SER A 94 1.04 7.48 -8.03
N VAL A 95 1.27 8.74 -7.69
CA VAL A 95 0.22 9.71 -7.43
C VAL A 95 0.64 10.97 -8.13
N GLU A 96 0.10 11.28 -9.31
CA GLU A 96 0.51 12.44 -10.09
C GLU A 96 -0.53 13.55 -10.00
N VAL A 97 -0.07 14.80 -9.86
CA VAL A 97 -0.92 15.99 -9.85
C VAL A 97 -0.70 16.74 -11.16
N VAL A 98 -1.71 16.72 -12.02
CA VAL A 98 -1.60 17.16 -13.41
C VAL A 98 -2.49 18.38 -13.60
N PRO A 99 -1.93 19.58 -13.85
CA PRO A 99 -2.74 20.76 -14.15
C PRO A 99 -3.42 20.61 -15.51
N ARG A 100 -4.60 21.22 -15.66
CA ARG A 100 -5.32 21.30 -16.92
C ARG A 100 -4.79 22.44 -17.77
N ASP A 101 -4.59 22.17 -19.06
CA ASP A 101 -4.28 23.22 -20.04
C ASP A 101 -5.58 23.85 -20.59
N ASP A 102 -5.55 25.15 -20.88
CA ASP A 102 -6.76 25.92 -21.20
C ASP A 102 -7.51 25.41 -22.46
N ASN A 103 -6.77 24.86 -23.42
CA ASN A 103 -7.32 24.33 -24.69
C ASN A 103 -7.53 22.81 -24.70
N GLU A 104 -7.31 22.13 -23.57
CA GLU A 104 -7.34 20.67 -23.51
C GLU A 104 -8.75 20.14 -23.16
N SER A 105 -9.19 19.12 -23.90
CA SER A 105 -10.41 18.39 -23.61
C SER A 105 -10.23 17.51 -22.36
N ILE A 106 -11.32 17.24 -21.64
CA ILE A 106 -11.26 16.39 -20.43
C ILE A 106 -10.66 14.99 -20.74
N PRO A 107 -11.03 14.30 -21.84
CA PRO A 107 -10.42 13.01 -22.16
C PRO A 107 -8.92 13.10 -22.45
N ALA A 108 -8.48 14.14 -23.17
CA ALA A 108 -7.05 14.35 -23.46
C ALA A 108 -6.25 14.58 -22.17
N TRP A 109 -6.78 15.40 -21.26
CA TRP A 109 -6.18 15.65 -19.96
C TRP A 109 -6.05 14.38 -19.11
N MET A 110 -7.11 13.54 -19.09
CA MET A 110 -7.07 12.25 -18.41
C MET A 110 -6.03 11.30 -19.02
N ALA A 111 -5.97 11.22 -20.36
CA ALA A 111 -5.00 10.39 -21.06
C ALA A 111 -3.56 10.83 -20.78
N ARG A 112 -3.31 12.15 -20.77
CA ARG A 112 -2.01 12.73 -20.40
C ARG A 112 -1.63 12.37 -18.97
N GLY A 113 -2.55 12.51 -18.02
CA GLY A 113 -2.27 12.15 -16.62
C GLY A 113 -1.98 10.66 -16.42
N VAL A 114 -2.65 9.76 -17.14
CA VAL A 114 -2.28 8.33 -17.16
C VAL A 114 -0.89 8.13 -17.76
N GLY A 115 -0.59 8.82 -18.86
CA GLY A 115 0.74 8.78 -19.49
C GLY A 115 1.86 9.22 -18.55
N GLU A 116 1.67 10.30 -17.80
CA GLU A 116 2.61 10.77 -16.79
C GLU A 116 2.82 9.74 -15.66
N SER A 117 1.74 9.12 -15.18
CA SER A 117 1.83 8.06 -14.17
C SER A 117 2.60 6.83 -14.67
N GLN A 118 2.41 6.42 -15.94
CA GLN A 118 3.16 5.31 -16.53
C GLN A 118 4.65 5.63 -16.73
N LYS A 119 5.01 6.86 -17.11
CA LYS A 119 6.42 7.28 -17.23
C LYS A 119 7.14 7.14 -15.88
N ASN A 120 6.49 7.57 -14.79
CA ASN A 120 7.05 7.47 -13.44
C ASN A 120 7.14 6.01 -12.93
N LYS A 121 6.34 5.10 -13.47
CA LYS A 121 6.45 3.64 -13.22
C LYS A 121 7.75 3.04 -13.75
N LEU A 122 8.24 3.54 -14.89
CA LEU A 122 9.44 3.05 -15.56
C LEU A 122 10.73 3.65 -14.99
N GLY A 123 10.69 4.90 -14.52
CA GLY A 123 11.87 5.61 -14.03
C GLY A 123 12.35 5.22 -12.62
N ARG A 124 11.52 4.59 -11.79
CA ARG A 124 11.85 4.28 -10.39
C ARG A 124 12.49 2.90 -10.24
N ILE A 125 13.70 2.74 -10.76
CA ILE A 125 14.58 1.64 -10.35
C ILE A 125 15.28 2.10 -9.07
N ASP A 126 14.62 1.95 -7.91
CA ASP A 126 15.38 1.98 -6.66
C ASP A 126 16.35 0.80 -6.74
N ALA A 127 17.65 1.10 -6.79
CA ALA A 127 18.69 0.09 -6.74
C ALA A 127 18.37 -0.83 -5.55
N ILE A 128 18.10 -2.11 -5.81
CA ILE A 128 18.06 -3.10 -4.73
C ILE A 128 19.49 -3.13 -4.22
N PRO A 129 19.79 -2.65 -2.99
CA PRO A 129 21.14 -2.76 -2.50
C PRO A 129 21.46 -4.25 -2.50
N ILE A 130 22.52 -4.64 -3.21
CA ILE A 130 23.06 -5.99 -3.10
C ILE A 130 23.42 -6.14 -1.63
N ILE A 131 22.69 -6.99 -0.92
CA ILE A 131 22.93 -7.28 0.49
C ILE A 131 24.22 -8.11 0.53
N ALA A 132 25.35 -7.43 0.46
CA ALA A 132 26.68 -8.00 0.55
C ALA A 132 27.31 -7.51 1.85
N GLY A 133 27.23 -8.32 2.90
CA GLY A 133 27.89 -8.03 4.17
C GLY A 133 27.56 -9.04 5.25
N ARG A 134 28.58 -9.53 5.95
CA ARG A 134 28.46 -10.51 7.06
C ARG A 134 27.67 -9.97 8.28
N TRP A 135 27.48 -8.66 8.34
CA TRP A 135 26.81 -7.95 9.44
C TRP A 135 25.31 -7.74 9.21
N LEU A 136 24.79 -8.14 8.05
CA LEU A 136 23.40 -7.95 7.67
C LEU A 136 22.67 -9.28 7.69
N ARG A 137 21.50 -9.33 8.33
CA ARG A 137 20.63 -10.52 8.32
C ARG A 137 19.51 -10.31 7.30
N PRO A 138 19.43 -11.13 6.23
CA PRO A 138 18.30 -11.10 5.32
C PRO A 138 17.00 -11.48 6.05
N CYS A 139 15.88 -10.93 5.58
CA CYS A 139 14.56 -11.33 6.06
C CYS A 139 14.35 -12.82 5.83
N SER A 140 13.98 -13.54 6.88
CA SER A 140 13.74 -14.99 6.85
C SER A 140 12.50 -15.37 6.02
N SER A 141 11.73 -14.38 5.55
CA SER A 141 10.53 -14.61 4.75
C SER A 141 10.73 -14.27 3.27
N CYS A 142 11.02 -13.00 2.95
CA CYS A 142 11.19 -12.60 1.55
C CYS A 142 12.61 -12.79 1.02
N GLY A 143 13.63 -12.83 1.89
CA GLY A 143 15.04 -12.81 1.49
C GLY A 143 15.51 -11.52 0.78
N GLN A 144 14.60 -10.59 0.47
CA GLN A 144 14.88 -9.40 -0.35
C GLN A 144 15.32 -8.16 0.44
N LEU A 145 14.90 -8.06 1.70
CA LEU A 145 15.16 -6.90 2.57
C LEU A 145 15.86 -7.35 3.86
N ILE A 146 16.45 -6.40 4.57
CA ILE A 146 17.09 -6.65 5.87
C ILE A 146 16.04 -6.90 6.95
N ALA A 147 16.30 -7.90 7.79
CA ALA A 147 15.51 -8.14 8.98
C ALA A 147 15.81 -7.10 10.06
N GLU A 148 14.77 -6.66 10.76
CA GLU A 148 14.94 -5.75 11.90
C GLU A 148 15.00 -6.55 13.21
N THR A 149 15.85 -6.11 14.13
CA THR A 149 16.19 -6.83 15.35
C THR A 149 14.99 -7.04 16.28
N ASP A 150 14.05 -6.09 16.29
CA ASP A 150 12.81 -6.11 17.08
C ASP A 150 11.65 -6.85 16.37
N LYS A 151 11.82 -7.28 15.11
CA LYS A 151 10.79 -7.92 14.29
C LYS A 151 11.03 -9.41 14.15
N SER A 152 11.19 -10.08 15.29
CA SER A 152 11.25 -11.53 15.36
C SER A 152 9.89 -12.15 15.70
N ILE A 153 9.61 -13.32 15.13
CA ILE A 153 8.46 -14.15 15.51
C ILE A 153 8.98 -15.51 15.92
N ILE A 154 8.64 -15.87 17.15
CA ILE A 154 9.03 -17.13 17.76
C ILE A 154 7.89 -18.13 17.60
N TYR A 155 8.23 -19.32 17.11
CA TYR A 155 7.34 -20.47 17.04
C TYR A 155 7.67 -21.44 18.15
N TYR A 156 6.64 -22.07 18.67
CA TYR A 156 6.73 -23.07 19.71
C TYR A 156 5.93 -24.28 19.24
N ASP A 157 6.50 -25.48 19.36
CA ASP A 157 5.70 -26.69 19.21
C ASP A 157 4.90 -26.90 20.50
N ASN A 158 3.63 -27.27 20.39
CA ASN A 158 2.79 -27.62 21.56
C ASN A 158 2.50 -26.52 22.61
N GLY A 159 2.70 -25.23 22.30
CA GLY A 159 2.25 -24.11 23.15
C GLY A 159 3.39 -23.24 23.68
N ARG A 160 3.05 -22.14 24.36
CA ARG A 160 4.03 -21.10 24.75
C ARG A 160 5.02 -21.52 25.84
N ASP A 161 4.77 -22.64 26.50
CA ASP A 161 5.60 -23.17 27.58
C ASP A 161 6.67 -24.16 27.07
N ALA A 162 6.66 -24.49 25.78
CA ALA A 162 7.69 -25.32 25.14
C ALA A 162 8.93 -24.49 24.74
N GLU A 163 10.03 -25.16 24.39
CA GLU A 163 11.18 -24.46 23.82
C GLU A 163 10.85 -23.88 22.43
N PRO A 164 11.34 -22.66 22.12
CA PRO A 164 11.27 -22.08 20.78
C PRO A 164 11.81 -23.05 19.71
N THR A 165 10.97 -23.45 18.77
CA THR A 165 11.40 -24.31 17.66
C THR A 165 12.05 -23.53 16.55
N ASP A 166 11.58 -22.31 16.28
CA ASP A 166 12.15 -21.46 15.24
C ASP A 166 11.92 -19.97 15.55
N THR A 167 12.91 -19.14 15.21
CA THR A 167 12.84 -17.68 15.33
C THR A 167 13.02 -17.05 13.97
N HIS A 168 11.92 -16.54 13.41
CA HIS A 168 11.95 -15.85 12.12
C HIS A 168 12.22 -14.37 12.32
N TYR A 169 13.30 -13.86 11.72
CA TYR A 169 13.63 -12.44 11.71
C TYR A 169 13.09 -11.79 10.43
N LEU A 170 12.22 -10.80 10.58
CA LEU A 170 11.46 -10.22 9.47
C LEU A 170 11.88 -8.79 9.18
N CYS A 171 11.79 -8.38 7.91
CA CYS A 171 11.84 -6.96 7.55
C CYS A 171 10.50 -6.29 7.92
N ALA A 172 10.48 -4.95 7.99
CA ALA A 172 9.24 -4.19 8.24
C ALA A 172 8.07 -4.60 7.34
N SER A 173 8.30 -4.81 6.04
CA SER A 173 7.23 -5.17 5.09
C SER A 173 6.61 -6.53 5.44
N CYS A 174 7.43 -7.58 5.61
CA CYS A 174 6.91 -8.91 5.94
C CYS A 174 6.26 -8.95 7.32
N TYR A 175 6.82 -8.23 8.29
CA TYR A 175 6.20 -8.06 9.60
C TYR A 175 4.83 -7.37 9.50
N SER A 176 4.71 -6.27 8.75
CA SER A 176 3.45 -5.56 8.54
C SER A 176 2.39 -6.45 7.90
N LYS A 177 2.77 -7.26 6.89
CA LYS A 177 1.87 -8.25 6.28
C LYS A 177 1.35 -9.27 7.30
N ARG A 178 2.23 -9.82 8.15
CA ARG A 178 1.84 -10.75 9.21
C ARG A 178 0.97 -10.11 10.28
N ASP A 179 1.26 -8.86 10.66
CA ASP A 179 0.46 -8.15 11.65
C ASP A 179 -0.95 -7.83 11.10
N SER A 180 -1.06 -7.42 9.84
CA SER A 180 -2.35 -7.16 9.19
C SER A 180 -3.28 -8.38 9.24
N ILE A 181 -2.81 -9.56 8.82
CA ILE A 181 -3.62 -10.78 8.90
C ILE A 181 -3.90 -11.22 10.35
N ARG A 182 -2.96 -10.99 11.28
CA ARG A 182 -3.18 -11.24 12.71
C ARG A 182 -4.27 -10.32 13.28
N ARG A 183 -4.29 -9.03 12.90
CA ARG A 183 -5.35 -8.08 13.28
C ARG A 183 -6.69 -8.51 12.71
N PHE A 184 -6.73 -8.90 11.44
CA PHE A 184 -7.93 -9.41 10.77
C PHE A 184 -8.53 -10.63 11.50
N TYR A 185 -7.72 -11.66 11.79
CA TYR A 185 -8.22 -12.83 12.52
C TYR A 185 -8.64 -12.53 13.96
N ARG A 186 -7.96 -11.60 14.64
CA ARG A 186 -8.40 -11.12 15.97
C ARG A 186 -9.76 -10.45 15.89
N HIS A 187 -9.99 -9.62 14.88
CA HIS A 187 -11.27 -8.96 14.65
C HIS A 187 -12.40 -9.98 14.40
N ILE A 188 -12.17 -10.96 13.53
CA ILE A 188 -13.14 -12.04 13.28
C ILE A 188 -13.44 -12.83 14.56
N LYS A 189 -12.41 -13.26 15.30
CA LYS A 189 -12.62 -14.03 16.55
C LYS A 189 -13.45 -13.27 17.58
N ARG A 190 -13.23 -11.96 17.72
CA ARG A 190 -14.01 -11.10 18.64
C ARG A 190 -15.48 -10.96 18.20
N ASN A 191 -15.74 -11.06 16.91
CA ASN A 191 -17.07 -10.87 16.33
C ASN A 191 -17.78 -12.18 15.95
N LYS A 192 -17.25 -13.35 16.34
CA LYS A 192 -17.82 -14.66 16.02
C LYS A 192 -19.26 -14.84 16.50
N GLY A 193 -19.69 -14.18 17.58
CA GLY A 193 -21.07 -14.25 18.07
C GLY A 193 -22.10 -13.35 17.35
N ARG A 194 -21.71 -12.65 16.26
CA ARG A 194 -22.62 -11.82 15.45
C ARG A 194 -22.95 -12.41 14.07
N TYR A 195 -22.33 -13.54 13.73
CA TYR A 195 -22.54 -14.25 12.47
C TYR A 195 -22.95 -15.69 12.79
N ASP A 196 -24.06 -15.86 13.52
CA ASP A 196 -24.80 -17.11 13.39
C ASP A 196 -25.49 -17.08 12.01
N PRO A 197 -25.32 -18.12 11.17
CA PRO A 197 -26.09 -18.22 9.95
C PRO A 197 -27.56 -18.31 10.37
N ILE A 198 -28.38 -17.46 9.75
CA ILE A 198 -29.85 -17.45 9.91
C ILE A 198 -30.35 -18.90 9.85
N SER A 199 -30.85 -19.38 10.99
CA SER A 199 -31.63 -20.60 11.13
C SER A 199 -32.99 -20.47 10.46
#